data_AF-A0A453NYP3-F1
#
_entry.id   AF-A0A453NYP3-F1
#
_cell.length_a   1.000
_cell.length_b   1.000
_cell.length_c   1.000
_cell.angle_alpha   90.00
_cell.angle_beta   90.00
_cell.angle_gamma   90.00
#
_symmetry.space_group_name_H-M   'P 1'
#
loop_
_entity.id
_entity.type
_entity.pdbx_description
1 polymer ?
#
loop_
_entity_poly.entity_id
_entity_poly.type
_entity_poly.pdbx_seq_one_letter_code
_entity_poly.pdbx_strand_id
1 'polypeptide(L)'
;MTLASPYSKPEDFNRPGHIFPLKYRDGGVLKRAGHTEASVDLAVLAGLPPVGVLCEIVDEDGSMARLPKLRVFAEKNNLKIVSIADLIRYRRKRDRLIERASVARLPLRWGNVRAYCYRSVIDGIEHIAMVKGEIGDGQDILVRVHSECLTGDIFGSARCDCGDQLAMSMERIEKAGRGVLVYLRGHEGRGIGLGHKLRAYNLQDEGRDTVEANEELGLPVDSREYGIGAQILRDLGVRSMKLMTNNPAKYVGLKGYGLSIVGRVPLVTPITTENQRYLETKRTKMGHVYSN
;
A
#
# COMPACT_ATOMS: atom_id res chain seq x y z
N MET A 1 13.70 -28.41 -18.72
CA MET A 1 12.38 -28.86 -18.24
C MET A 1 11.34 -28.49 -19.29
N THR A 2 10.60 -29.46 -19.85
CA THR A 2 9.63 -29.24 -20.95
C THR A 2 8.60 -28.14 -20.62
N LEU A 3 8.13 -28.06 -19.37
CA LEU A 3 7.24 -26.99 -18.91
C LEU A 3 7.83 -25.57 -18.97
N ALA A 4 9.15 -25.41 -19.00
CA ALA A 4 9.82 -24.11 -19.10
C ALA A 4 10.17 -23.72 -20.55
N SER A 5 9.96 -24.63 -21.52
CA SER A 5 10.25 -24.37 -22.92
C SER A 5 9.15 -23.51 -23.55
N PRO A 6 9.48 -22.38 -24.21
CA PRO A 6 8.48 -21.58 -24.91
C PRO A 6 7.91 -22.29 -26.15
N TYR A 7 8.54 -23.37 -26.61
CA TYR A 7 8.14 -24.14 -27.79
C TYR A 7 7.29 -25.36 -27.44
N SER A 8 7.08 -25.63 -26.15
CA SER A 8 6.34 -26.80 -25.74
C SER A 8 4.85 -26.66 -26.03
N LYS A 9 4.26 -27.76 -26.49
CA LYS A 9 2.87 -27.86 -26.89
C LYS A 9 2.11 -28.81 -25.98
N PRO A 10 0.76 -28.76 -25.96
CA PRO A 10 -0.04 -29.67 -25.14
C PRO A 10 0.28 -31.15 -25.36
N GLU A 11 0.65 -31.55 -26.58
CA GLU A 11 0.96 -32.94 -26.97
C GLU A 11 2.29 -33.44 -26.39
N ASP A 12 3.16 -32.55 -25.91
CA ASP A 12 4.42 -32.91 -25.24
C ASP A 12 4.21 -33.46 -23.83
N PHE A 13 2.97 -33.50 -23.33
CA PHE A 13 2.64 -33.83 -21.94
C PHE A 13 1.57 -34.91 -21.81
N ASN A 14 1.86 -35.90 -20.95
CA ASN A 14 0.89 -36.91 -20.53
C ASN A 14 0.19 -36.49 -19.22
N ARG A 15 -1.05 -36.94 -19.04
CA ARG A 15 -1.82 -36.81 -17.79
C ARG A 15 -2.43 -38.18 -17.44
N PRO A 16 -2.32 -38.68 -16.19
CA PRO A 16 -1.65 -38.08 -15.02
C PRO A 16 -0.12 -38.16 -15.08
N GLY A 17 0.57 -37.55 -14.11
CA GLY A 17 2.04 -37.55 -14.01
C GLY A 17 2.55 -37.25 -12.60
N HIS A 18 3.87 -37.13 -12.46
CA HIS A 18 4.55 -36.94 -11.16
C HIS A 18 4.94 -35.49 -10.86
N ILE A 19 4.56 -34.56 -11.74
CA ILE A 19 4.74 -33.12 -11.56
C ILE A 19 3.37 -32.49 -11.38
N PHE A 20 3.23 -31.66 -10.35
CA PHE A 20 1.99 -30.96 -10.01
C PHE A 20 2.11 -29.48 -10.40
N PRO A 21 1.71 -29.09 -11.63
CA PRO A 21 1.81 -27.71 -12.07
C PRO A 21 0.88 -26.82 -11.26
N LEU A 22 1.42 -25.72 -10.72
CA LEU A 22 0.66 -24.69 -10.03
C LEU A 22 0.57 -23.45 -10.91
N LYS A 23 -0.62 -22.86 -11.02
CA LYS A 23 -0.82 -21.59 -11.74
C LYS A 23 -0.64 -20.42 -10.78
N TYR A 24 0.33 -19.55 -11.05
CA TYR A 24 0.51 -18.29 -10.31
C TYR A 24 -0.53 -17.25 -10.74
N ARG A 25 -0.75 -16.22 -9.91
CA ARG A 25 -1.57 -15.06 -10.29
C ARG A 25 -0.75 -13.99 -11.00
N ASP A 26 -1.28 -13.44 -12.09
CA ASP A 26 -0.67 -12.29 -12.79
C ASP A 26 -0.46 -11.12 -11.82
N GLY A 27 0.75 -10.58 -11.76
CA GLY A 27 1.20 -9.62 -10.74
C GLY A 27 2.07 -10.25 -9.63
N GLY A 28 2.18 -11.58 -9.58
CA GLY A 28 3.11 -12.29 -8.70
C GLY A 28 2.86 -12.00 -7.22
N VAL A 29 3.94 -11.87 -6.43
CA VAL A 29 3.86 -11.68 -4.98
C VAL A 29 3.17 -10.38 -4.59
N LEU A 30 3.08 -9.42 -5.51
CA LEU A 30 2.38 -8.16 -5.31
C LEU A 30 0.85 -8.35 -5.27
N LYS A 31 0.33 -9.41 -5.90
CA LYS A 31 -1.09 -9.75 -5.90
C LYS A 31 -1.45 -10.87 -4.93
N ARG A 32 -0.56 -11.84 -4.75
CA ARG A 32 -0.71 -12.95 -3.79
C ARG A 32 0.65 -13.32 -3.20
N ALA A 33 0.79 -13.17 -1.90
CA ALA A 33 2.00 -13.52 -1.16
C ALA A 33 2.16 -15.05 -0.96
N GLY A 34 2.19 -15.82 -2.05
CA GLY A 34 2.36 -17.28 -2.04
C GLY A 34 3.72 -17.73 -2.53
N HIS A 35 4.15 -18.93 -2.12
CA HIS A 35 5.37 -19.56 -2.64
C HIS A 35 5.33 -19.81 -4.15
N THR A 36 4.13 -20.09 -4.70
CA THR A 36 3.90 -20.22 -6.14
C THR A 36 4.32 -18.95 -6.87
N GLU A 37 3.78 -17.79 -6.46
CA GLU A 37 4.13 -16.50 -7.06
C GLU A 37 5.60 -16.13 -6.82
N ALA A 38 6.12 -16.38 -5.62
CA ALA A 38 7.52 -16.08 -5.29
C ALA A 38 8.51 -16.85 -6.17
N SER A 39 8.21 -18.11 -6.49
CA SER A 39 9.07 -18.93 -7.35
C SER A 39 9.18 -18.39 -8.77
N VAL A 40 8.06 -17.91 -9.33
CA VAL A 40 7.98 -17.32 -10.67
C VAL A 40 8.63 -15.94 -10.69
N ASP A 41 8.36 -15.12 -9.68
CA ASP A 41 8.92 -13.77 -9.57
C ASP A 41 10.45 -13.79 -9.47
N LEU A 42 11.02 -14.74 -8.71
CA LEU A 42 12.47 -14.90 -8.63
C LEU A 42 13.08 -15.29 -9.99
N ALA A 43 12.42 -16.17 -10.75
CA ALA A 43 12.87 -16.54 -12.10
C ALA A 43 12.85 -15.33 -13.05
N VAL A 44 11.77 -14.55 -13.04
CA VAL A 44 11.65 -13.33 -13.87
C VAL A 44 12.69 -12.29 -13.47
N LEU A 45 12.93 -12.07 -12.18
CA LEU A 45 13.95 -11.16 -11.68
C LEU A 45 15.38 -11.58 -12.07
N ALA A 46 15.60 -12.87 -12.29
CA ALA A 46 16.85 -13.42 -12.82
C ALA A 46 16.96 -13.34 -14.36
N GLY A 47 15.95 -12.80 -15.05
CA GLY A 47 15.90 -12.74 -16.52
C GLY A 47 15.57 -14.08 -17.18
N LEU A 48 14.99 -15.03 -16.43
CA LEU A 48 14.60 -16.35 -16.91
C LEU A 48 13.10 -16.40 -17.24
N PRO A 49 12.63 -17.43 -18.00
CA PRO A 49 11.21 -17.66 -18.21
C PRO A 49 10.43 -17.75 -16.89
N PRO A 50 9.14 -17.36 -16.85
CA PRO A 50 8.32 -17.30 -15.64
C PRO A 50 7.85 -18.68 -15.16
N VAL A 51 8.80 -19.59 -14.94
CA VAL A 51 8.57 -20.97 -14.52
C VAL A 51 9.54 -21.31 -13.39
N GLY A 52 9.00 -21.72 -12.24
CA GLY A 52 9.77 -22.13 -11.07
C GLY A 52 9.44 -23.57 -10.67
N VAL A 53 10.39 -24.21 -10.00
CA VAL A 53 10.18 -25.48 -9.28
C VAL A 53 10.32 -25.19 -7.79
N LEU A 54 9.37 -25.67 -7.01
CA LEU A 54 9.38 -25.53 -5.56
C LEU A 54 9.00 -26.86 -4.92
N CYS A 55 9.54 -27.09 -3.73
CA CYS A 55 9.20 -28.20 -2.86
C CYS A 55 9.43 -27.72 -1.43
N GLU A 56 8.55 -28.11 -0.51
CA GLU A 56 8.73 -27.78 0.90
C GLU A 56 9.85 -28.63 1.54
N ILE A 57 10.61 -28.00 2.44
CA ILE A 57 11.65 -28.68 3.19
C ILE A 57 11.02 -29.27 4.46
N VAL A 58 11.10 -30.59 4.56
CA VAL A 58 10.72 -31.34 5.75
C VAL A 58 11.92 -31.56 6.66
N ASP A 59 11.63 -31.72 7.93
CA ASP A 59 12.57 -32.03 9.00
C ASP A 59 12.83 -33.54 9.08
N GLU A 60 13.82 -33.96 9.86
CA GLU A 60 14.17 -35.38 10.00
C GLU A 60 13.06 -36.21 10.67
N ASP A 61 12.23 -35.56 11.49
CA ASP A 61 11.06 -36.17 12.15
C ASP A 61 9.80 -36.22 11.25
N GLY A 62 9.91 -35.79 9.99
CA GLY A 62 8.81 -35.73 9.04
C GLY A 62 7.90 -34.51 9.20
N SER A 63 8.14 -33.64 10.18
CA SER A 63 7.43 -32.38 10.32
C SER A 63 7.96 -31.30 9.35
N MET A 64 7.26 -30.17 9.25
CA MET A 64 7.69 -29.07 8.40
C MET A 64 8.81 -28.25 9.06
N ALA A 65 9.95 -28.11 8.36
CA ALA A 65 11.07 -27.37 8.89
C ALA A 65 10.71 -25.88 9.11
N ARG A 66 10.96 -25.38 10.33
CA ARG A 66 10.74 -23.97 10.69
C ARG A 66 11.99 -23.12 10.45
N LEU A 67 11.83 -21.79 10.47
CA LEU A 67 12.88 -20.82 10.12
C LEU A 67 14.26 -21.09 10.76
N PRO A 68 14.38 -21.44 12.05
CA PRO A 68 15.69 -21.73 12.64
C PRO A 68 16.42 -22.89 11.94
N LYS A 69 15.70 -23.99 11.66
CA LYS A 69 16.26 -25.16 10.95
C LYS A 69 16.51 -24.85 9.48
N LEU A 70 15.63 -24.09 8.83
CA LEU A 70 15.83 -23.64 7.44
C LEU A 70 17.11 -22.81 7.27
N ARG A 71 17.48 -21.98 8.27
CA ARG A 71 18.74 -21.23 8.24
C ARG A 71 19.96 -22.14 8.28
N VAL A 72 19.96 -23.14 9.17
CA VAL A 72 21.03 -24.14 9.26
C VAL A 72 21.13 -24.95 7.97
N PHE A 73 19.99 -25.40 7.43
CA PHE A 73 19.94 -26.12 6.16
C PHE A 73 20.48 -25.28 5.00
N ALA A 74 20.10 -24.00 4.93
CA ALA A 74 20.56 -23.09 3.89
C ALA A 74 22.07 -22.86 3.98
N GLU A 75 22.62 -22.65 5.17
CA GLU A 75 24.06 -22.50 5.39
C GLU A 75 24.84 -23.75 4.99
N LYS A 76 24.40 -24.93 5.47
CA LYS A 76 25.03 -26.23 5.16
C LYS A 76 25.10 -26.52 3.66
N ASN A 77 24.08 -26.10 2.90
CA ASN A 77 23.97 -26.36 1.46
C ASN A 77 24.34 -25.15 0.59
N ASN A 78 24.91 -24.09 1.18
CA ASN A 78 25.26 -22.84 0.48
C ASN A 78 24.09 -22.22 -0.32
N LEU A 79 22.88 -22.27 0.25
CA LEU A 79 21.68 -21.67 -0.30
C LEU A 79 21.41 -20.31 0.34
N LYS A 80 20.76 -19.42 -0.42
CA LYS A 80 20.25 -18.15 0.12
C LYS A 80 18.86 -18.36 0.68
N ILE A 81 18.56 -17.65 1.77
CA ILE A 81 17.21 -17.58 2.34
C ILE A 81 16.67 -16.17 2.20
N VAL A 82 15.45 -16.05 1.71
CA VAL A 82 14.72 -14.77 1.57
C VAL A 82 13.30 -14.95 2.07
N SER A 83 12.66 -13.85 2.48
CA SER A 83 11.24 -13.86 2.82
C SER A 83 10.39 -13.33 1.66
N ILE A 84 9.16 -13.82 1.52
CA ILE A 84 8.19 -13.26 0.57
C ILE A 84 7.95 -11.77 0.86
N ALA A 85 7.94 -11.37 2.14
CA ALA A 85 7.80 -9.98 2.54
C ALA A 85 8.94 -9.09 2.01
N ASP A 86 10.19 -9.58 2.04
CA ASP A 86 11.34 -8.87 1.48
C ASP A 86 11.31 -8.85 -0.04
N LEU A 87 10.84 -9.93 -0.69
CA LEU A 87 10.66 -9.95 -2.14
C LEU A 87 9.59 -8.94 -2.59
N ILE A 88 8.47 -8.86 -1.88
CA ILE A 88 7.43 -7.83 -2.10
C ILE A 88 8.05 -6.44 -1.95
N ARG A 89 8.81 -6.19 -0.89
CA ARG A 89 9.49 -4.91 -0.65
C ARG A 89 10.49 -4.57 -1.76
N TYR A 90 11.24 -5.56 -2.22
CA TYR A 90 12.22 -5.44 -3.30
C TYR A 90 11.54 -5.05 -4.61
N ARG A 91 10.51 -5.80 -5.01
CA ARG A 91 9.74 -5.52 -6.24
C ARG A 91 9.06 -4.16 -6.20
N ARG A 92 8.39 -3.80 -5.09
CA ARG A 92 7.73 -2.49 -4.95
C ARG A 92 8.66 -1.29 -5.13
N LYS A 93 9.94 -1.44 -4.73
CA LYS A 93 10.95 -0.40 -4.85
C LYS A 93 11.51 -0.29 -6.28
N ARG A 94 11.55 -1.41 -7.02
CA ARG A 94 12.24 -1.51 -8.30
C ARG A 94 11.29 -1.42 -9.49
N ASP A 95 10.14 -2.08 -9.40
CA ASP A 95 9.17 -2.16 -10.47
C ASP A 95 8.39 -0.84 -10.53
N ARG A 96 8.12 -0.36 -11.75
CA ARG A 96 7.18 0.73 -11.96
C ARG A 96 5.77 0.15 -11.86
N LEU A 97 5.06 0.48 -10.79
CA LEU A 97 3.74 -0.06 -10.47
C LEU A 97 2.59 0.88 -10.82
N ILE A 98 2.92 2.05 -11.36
CA ILE A 98 1.96 3.08 -11.72
C ILE A 98 2.11 3.51 -13.18
N GLU A 99 0.98 3.79 -13.79
CA GLU A 99 0.86 4.40 -15.11
C GLU A 99 0.09 5.71 -14.99
N ARG A 100 0.61 6.79 -15.58
CA ARG A 100 -0.11 8.07 -15.64
C ARG A 100 -1.13 7.98 -16.78
N ALA A 101 -2.40 7.85 -16.44
CA ALA A 101 -3.47 7.59 -17.40
C ALA A 101 -3.99 8.88 -18.05
N SER A 102 -4.15 9.96 -17.28
CA SER A 102 -4.69 11.23 -17.79
C SER A 102 -4.31 12.41 -16.91
N VAL A 103 -4.43 13.62 -17.46
CA VAL A 103 -4.19 14.89 -16.75
C VAL A 103 -5.25 15.90 -17.14
N ALA A 104 -5.80 16.63 -16.17
CA ALA A 104 -6.77 17.69 -16.40
C ALA A 104 -6.59 18.85 -15.43
N ARG A 105 -6.98 20.07 -15.85
CA ARG A 105 -7.17 21.20 -14.93
C ARG A 105 -8.49 21.00 -14.20
N LEU A 106 -8.46 21.11 -12.87
CA LEU A 106 -9.64 20.98 -12.03
C LEU A 106 -9.84 22.25 -11.20
N PRO A 107 -10.90 23.05 -11.48
CA PRO A 107 -11.31 24.13 -10.61
C PRO A 107 -12.01 23.57 -9.38
N LEU A 108 -11.49 23.85 -8.19
CA LEU A 108 -12.08 23.44 -6.90
C LEU A 108 -12.45 24.66 -6.07
N ARG A 109 -13.31 24.46 -5.06
CA ARG A 109 -13.64 25.50 -4.07
C ARG A 109 -12.42 26.06 -3.33
N TRP A 110 -11.36 25.26 -3.24
CA TRP A 110 -10.09 25.64 -2.61
C TRP A 110 -9.09 26.25 -3.59
N GLY A 111 -9.42 26.37 -4.87
CA GLY A 111 -8.51 26.85 -5.91
C GLY A 111 -8.28 25.88 -7.05
N ASN A 112 -7.55 26.33 -8.07
CA ASN A 112 -7.27 25.54 -9.27
C ASN A 112 -6.07 24.61 -9.05
N VAL A 113 -6.20 23.35 -9.47
CA VAL A 113 -5.12 22.35 -9.46
C VAL A 113 -5.01 21.64 -10.81
N ARG A 114 -3.85 21.02 -11.06
CA ARG A 114 -3.70 19.98 -12.10
C ARG A 114 -3.94 18.62 -11.44
N ALA A 115 -4.97 17.91 -11.88
CA ALA A 115 -5.30 16.57 -11.45
C ALA A 115 -4.67 15.54 -12.39
N TYR A 116 -3.91 14.59 -11.83
CA TYR A 116 -3.28 13.49 -12.53
C TYR A 116 -3.95 12.19 -12.11
N CYS A 117 -4.47 11.42 -13.06
CA CYS A 117 -4.95 10.06 -12.83
C CYS A 117 -3.78 9.08 -12.96
N TYR A 118 -3.60 8.24 -11.95
CA TYR A 118 -2.60 7.18 -11.93
C TYR A 118 -3.29 5.82 -11.76
N ARG A 119 -3.08 4.92 -12.71
CA ARG A 119 -3.57 3.54 -12.63
C ARG A 119 -2.49 2.64 -12.03
N SER A 120 -2.86 1.86 -11.02
CA SER A 120 -2.03 0.78 -10.48
C SER A 120 -2.04 -0.42 -11.43
N VAL A 121 -0.87 -0.93 -11.80
CA VAL A 121 -0.75 -2.09 -12.69
C VAL A 121 -1.03 -3.42 -11.98
N ILE A 122 -1.13 -3.41 -10.64
CA ILE A 122 -1.34 -4.61 -9.82
C ILE A 122 -2.82 -5.00 -9.80
N ASP A 123 -3.67 -4.02 -9.53
CA ASP A 123 -5.11 -4.18 -9.26
C ASP A 123 -5.99 -3.37 -10.22
N GLY A 124 -5.40 -2.50 -11.05
CA GLY A 124 -6.12 -1.65 -11.97
C GLY A 124 -6.80 -0.44 -11.33
N ILE A 125 -6.62 -0.22 -10.02
CA ILE A 125 -7.25 0.90 -9.32
C ILE A 125 -6.65 2.21 -9.80
N GLU A 126 -7.52 3.18 -10.06
CA GLU A 126 -7.13 4.54 -10.39
C GLU A 126 -7.08 5.41 -9.13
N HIS A 127 -5.95 6.06 -8.92
CA HIS A 127 -5.71 7.06 -7.88
C HIS A 127 -5.59 8.44 -8.52
N ILE A 128 -5.80 9.49 -7.73
CA ILE A 128 -5.70 10.87 -8.23
C ILE A 128 -4.67 11.64 -7.42
N ALA A 129 -3.82 12.40 -8.10
CA ALA A 129 -2.92 13.37 -7.49
C ALA A 129 -3.28 14.77 -7.96
N MET A 130 -3.53 15.67 -7.01
CA MET A 130 -3.85 17.08 -7.24
C MET A 130 -2.61 17.93 -6.95
N VAL A 131 -2.13 18.63 -7.97
CA VAL A 131 -0.91 19.41 -7.93
C VAL A 131 -1.24 20.89 -8.06
N LYS A 132 -0.75 21.68 -7.10
CA LYS A 132 -0.77 23.14 -7.14
C LYS A 132 0.63 23.67 -7.48
N GLY A 133 0.67 24.64 -8.40
CA GLY A 133 1.92 25.26 -8.84
C GLY A 133 2.84 24.32 -9.62
N GLU A 134 4.11 24.72 -9.71
CA GLU A 134 5.17 23.94 -10.36
C GLU A 134 6.03 23.22 -9.30
N ILE A 135 6.26 21.92 -9.52
CA ILE A 135 7.09 21.11 -8.61
C ILE A 135 8.58 21.46 -8.74
N GLY A 136 9.03 21.95 -9.90
CA GLY A 136 10.39 22.48 -10.07
C GLY A 136 11.49 21.49 -9.68
N ASP A 137 12.37 21.91 -8.76
CA ASP A 137 13.49 21.12 -8.24
C ASP A 137 13.09 19.92 -7.36
N GLY A 138 11.79 19.80 -7.05
CA GLY A 138 11.24 18.75 -6.21
C GLY A 138 11.56 18.88 -4.73
N GLN A 139 12.10 20.02 -4.27
CA GLN A 139 12.49 20.23 -2.88
C GLN A 139 11.43 20.97 -2.07
N ASP A 140 11.33 20.62 -0.79
CA ASP A 140 10.46 21.24 0.22
C ASP A 140 8.98 21.36 -0.21
N ILE A 141 8.47 20.31 -0.86
CA ILE A 141 7.09 20.30 -1.36
C ILE A 141 6.13 20.04 -0.20
N LEU A 142 5.06 20.83 -0.06
CA LEU A 142 3.99 20.52 0.88
C LEU A 142 3.16 19.35 0.33
N VAL A 143 3.13 18.24 1.06
CA VAL A 143 2.51 16.99 0.58
C VAL A 143 1.48 16.46 1.56
N ARG A 144 0.35 15.99 1.03
CA ARG A 144 -0.62 15.15 1.74
C ARG A 144 -0.83 13.85 0.98
N VAL A 145 -0.66 12.71 1.63
CA VAL A 145 -1.17 11.42 1.12
C VAL A 145 -2.42 11.07 1.92
N HIS A 146 -3.57 11.25 1.27
CA HIS A 146 -4.89 10.99 1.82
C HIS A 146 -5.35 9.59 1.43
N SER A 147 -5.95 8.88 2.38
CA SER A 147 -6.57 7.58 2.13
C SER A 147 -8.06 7.78 1.96
N GLU A 148 -8.64 7.17 0.93
CA GLU A 148 -10.06 7.29 0.62
C GLU A 148 -10.95 7.00 1.83
N CYS A 149 -11.92 7.89 2.05
CA CYS A 149 -12.95 7.75 3.06
C CYS A 149 -14.26 8.34 2.51
N LEU A 150 -15.06 7.56 1.82
CA LEU A 150 -16.32 7.97 1.20
C LEU A 150 -17.24 8.70 2.19
N THR A 151 -17.44 8.12 3.38
CA THR A 151 -18.34 8.68 4.39
C THR A 151 -17.87 10.04 4.90
N GLY A 152 -16.57 10.24 5.08
CA GLY A 152 -16.02 11.51 5.57
C GLY A 152 -15.83 12.54 4.46
N ASP A 153 -15.21 12.12 3.35
CA ASP A 153 -14.77 13.00 2.27
C ASP A 153 -15.94 13.49 1.40
N ILE A 154 -16.94 12.63 1.15
CA ILE A 154 -18.08 12.95 0.27
C ILE A 154 -19.34 13.28 1.07
N PHE A 155 -19.67 12.49 2.08
CA PHE A 155 -20.93 12.65 2.84
C PHE A 155 -20.79 13.49 4.12
N GLY A 156 -19.59 13.95 4.47
CA GLY A 156 -19.38 14.84 5.62
C GLY A 156 -19.67 14.19 6.98
N SER A 157 -19.46 12.87 7.10
CA SER A 157 -19.70 12.14 8.35
C SER A 157 -18.88 12.69 9.52
N ALA A 158 -19.58 13.15 10.57
CA ALA A 158 -18.96 13.60 11.83
C ALA A 158 -18.28 12.47 12.64
N ARG A 159 -18.51 11.19 12.32
CA ARG A 159 -17.84 10.05 13.01
C ARG A 159 -16.33 9.99 12.78
N CYS A 160 -15.80 10.69 11.77
CA CYS A 160 -14.37 10.72 11.48
C CYS A 160 -13.93 12.10 11.01
N ASP A 161 -12.64 12.38 11.13
CA ASP A 161 -12.02 13.64 10.74
C ASP A 161 -11.50 13.66 9.29
N CYS A 162 -11.81 12.66 8.47
CA CYS A 162 -11.22 12.51 7.14
C CYS A 162 -11.58 13.68 6.21
N GLY A 163 -12.86 14.08 6.16
CA GLY A 163 -13.32 15.18 5.31
C GLY A 163 -12.67 16.51 5.69
N ASP A 164 -12.61 16.81 6.98
CA ASP A 164 -11.95 18.02 7.50
C ASP A 164 -10.45 18.02 7.20
N GLN A 165 -9.78 16.87 7.37
CA GLN A 165 -8.36 16.73 7.02
C GLN A 165 -8.12 16.94 5.51
N LEU A 166 -9.01 16.46 4.65
CA LEU A 166 -8.93 16.67 3.20
C LEU A 166 -9.06 18.16 2.87
N ALA A 167 -10.09 18.83 3.41
CA ALA A 167 -10.33 20.25 3.21
C ALA A 167 -9.15 21.11 3.69
N MET A 168 -8.71 20.93 4.94
CA MET A 168 -7.55 21.64 5.49
C MET A 168 -6.28 21.41 4.67
N SER A 169 -6.06 20.21 4.15
CA SER A 169 -4.89 19.91 3.33
C SER A 169 -4.92 20.69 2.02
N MET A 170 -6.08 20.75 1.36
CA MET A 170 -6.24 21.49 0.10
C MET A 170 -6.10 23.00 0.32
N GLU A 171 -6.67 23.55 1.39
CA GLU A 171 -6.54 24.98 1.75
C GLU A 171 -5.08 25.36 2.04
N ARG A 172 -4.34 24.51 2.75
CA ARG A 172 -2.93 24.75 3.03
C ARG A 172 -2.07 24.68 1.76
N ILE A 173 -2.37 23.73 0.86
CA ILE A 173 -1.70 23.63 -0.44
C ILE A 173 -1.99 24.86 -1.29
N GLU A 174 -3.24 25.34 -1.32
CA GLU A 174 -3.59 26.57 -2.02
C GLU A 174 -2.81 27.76 -1.46
N LYS A 175 -2.84 27.95 -0.14
CA LYS A 175 -2.16 29.05 0.54
C LYS A 175 -0.65 29.03 0.32
N ALA A 176 -0.04 27.84 0.26
CA ALA A 176 1.38 27.68 -0.03
C ALA A 176 1.71 27.94 -1.50
N GLY A 177 0.74 27.88 -2.42
CA GLY A 177 0.93 28.06 -3.86
C GLY A 177 1.69 26.93 -4.57
N ARG A 178 2.22 25.96 -3.82
CA ARG A 178 3.03 24.85 -4.32
C ARG A 178 2.84 23.62 -3.42
N GLY A 179 2.29 22.54 -3.97
CA GLY A 179 2.05 21.32 -3.19
C GLY A 179 1.33 20.21 -3.94
N VAL A 180 1.27 19.03 -3.31
CA VAL A 180 0.66 17.82 -3.87
C VAL A 180 -0.25 17.17 -2.84
N LEU A 181 -1.50 16.88 -3.23
CA LEU A 181 -2.35 15.93 -2.53
C LEU A 181 -2.49 14.66 -3.36
N VAL A 182 -2.07 13.52 -2.82
CA VAL A 182 -2.33 12.19 -3.40
C VAL A 182 -3.52 11.58 -2.68
N TYR A 183 -4.56 11.23 -3.42
CA TYR A 183 -5.75 10.55 -2.90
C TYR A 183 -5.71 9.07 -3.33
N LEU A 184 -5.36 8.21 -2.37
CA LEU A 184 -5.26 6.77 -2.58
C LEU A 184 -6.63 6.12 -2.43
N ARG A 185 -7.23 5.79 -3.58
CA ARG A 185 -8.41 4.94 -3.69
C ARG A 185 -8.13 3.48 -3.32
N GLY A 186 -9.16 2.74 -2.93
CA GLY A 186 -9.06 1.37 -2.43
C GLY A 186 -8.63 1.27 -0.96
N HIS A 187 -8.41 2.40 -0.29
CA HIS A 187 -8.01 2.44 1.13
C HIS A 187 -9.19 2.58 2.10
N GLU A 188 -10.43 2.55 1.59
CA GLU A 188 -11.64 2.64 2.41
C GLU A 188 -11.64 1.59 3.52
N GLY A 189 -12.02 2.00 4.73
CA GLY A 189 -11.97 1.13 5.91
C GLY A 189 -10.56 0.64 6.27
N ARG A 190 -9.49 1.24 5.75
CA ARG A 190 -8.09 0.74 5.81
C ARG A 190 -7.82 -0.45 4.90
N GLY A 191 -8.49 -0.47 3.74
CA GLY A 191 -8.32 -1.49 2.70
C GLY A 191 -9.25 -2.69 2.83
N ILE A 192 -10.08 -2.74 3.88
CA ILE A 192 -11.14 -3.76 4.03
C ILE A 192 -12.39 -3.42 3.20
N GLY A 193 -12.51 -2.18 2.70
CA GLY A 193 -13.64 -1.73 1.90
C GLY A 193 -14.82 -1.19 2.73
N LEU A 194 -15.77 -0.57 2.03
CA LEU A 194 -16.89 0.16 2.63
C LEU A 194 -17.82 -0.73 3.45
N GLY A 195 -18.20 -1.91 2.93
CA GLY A 195 -19.14 -2.80 3.61
C GLY A 195 -18.62 -3.27 4.97
N HIS A 196 -17.35 -3.68 5.03
CA HIS A 196 -16.70 -4.08 6.28
C HIS A 196 -16.54 -2.91 7.25
N LYS A 197 -16.24 -1.70 6.76
CA LYS A 197 -16.21 -0.49 7.58
C LYS A 197 -17.55 -0.22 8.27
N LEU A 198 -18.66 -0.35 7.56
CA LEU A 198 -20.00 -0.14 8.15
C LEU A 198 -20.33 -1.21 9.19
N ARG A 199 -19.92 -2.47 8.98
CA ARG A 199 -20.05 -3.53 10.01
C ARG A 199 -19.24 -3.21 11.26
N ALA A 200 -18.00 -2.72 11.09
CA ALA A 200 -17.17 -2.30 12.22
C ALA A 200 -17.78 -1.10 12.97
N TYR A 201 -18.54 -0.23 12.30
CA TYR A 201 -19.31 0.83 12.96
C TYR A 201 -20.42 0.29 13.85
N ASN A 202 -21.17 -0.73 13.41
CA ASN A 202 -22.19 -1.34 14.25
C ASN A 202 -21.60 -1.94 15.53
N LEU A 203 -20.47 -2.65 15.42
CA LEU A 203 -19.76 -3.18 16.60
C LEU A 203 -19.24 -2.07 17.52
N GLN A 204 -18.79 -0.94 16.96
CA GLN A 204 -18.37 0.20 17.76
C GLN A 204 -19.52 0.87 18.52
N ASP A 205 -20.68 0.95 17.88
CA ASP A 205 -21.92 1.47 18.48
C ASP A 205 -22.38 0.55 19.63
N GLU A 206 -22.07 -0.75 19.55
CA GLU A 206 -22.27 -1.73 20.63
C GLU A 206 -21.15 -1.73 21.69
N GLY A 207 -20.19 -0.79 21.62
CA GLY A 207 -19.20 -0.56 22.67
C GLY A 207 -17.80 -1.09 22.40
N ARG A 208 -17.53 -1.78 21.28
CA ARG A 208 -16.15 -2.15 20.90
C ARG A 208 -15.38 -0.94 20.43
N ASP A 209 -14.05 -1.00 20.49
CA ASP A 209 -13.24 -0.04 19.74
C ASP A 209 -12.94 -0.51 18.30
N THR A 210 -12.25 0.34 17.54
CA THR A 210 -11.95 0.04 16.13
C THR A 210 -11.03 -1.17 15.92
N VAL A 211 -10.17 -1.51 16.89
CA VAL A 211 -9.28 -2.66 16.80
C VAL A 211 -10.05 -3.92 17.12
N GLU A 212 -10.77 -3.93 18.24
CA GLU A 212 -11.61 -5.06 18.69
C GLU A 212 -12.66 -5.43 17.63
N ALA A 213 -13.35 -4.42 17.06
CA ALA A 213 -14.32 -4.66 15.99
C ALA A 213 -13.70 -5.29 14.74
N ASN A 214 -12.45 -4.97 14.42
CA ASN A 214 -11.77 -5.58 13.26
C ASN A 214 -11.30 -7.00 13.57
N GLU A 215 -10.80 -7.25 14.78
CA GLU A 215 -10.40 -8.58 15.24
C GLU A 215 -11.60 -9.54 15.29
N GLU A 216 -12.75 -9.10 15.81
CA GLU A 216 -14.01 -9.88 15.82
C GLU A 216 -14.49 -10.21 14.39
N LEU A 217 -14.26 -9.32 13.43
CA LEU A 217 -14.61 -9.54 12.03
C LEU A 217 -13.56 -10.35 11.25
N GLY A 218 -12.45 -10.75 11.89
CA GLY A 218 -11.33 -11.45 11.25
C GLY A 218 -10.57 -10.61 10.23
N LEU A 219 -10.57 -9.28 10.39
CA LEU A 219 -10.02 -8.32 9.44
C LEU A 219 -8.66 -7.77 9.90
N PRO A 220 -7.73 -7.48 8.97
CA PRO A 220 -6.46 -6.84 9.32
C PRO A 220 -6.69 -5.43 9.86
N VAL A 221 -5.97 -5.08 10.93
CA VAL A 221 -6.07 -3.76 11.61
C VAL A 221 -5.64 -2.60 10.69
N ASP A 222 -4.74 -2.87 9.74
CA ASP A 222 -4.34 -1.96 8.66
C ASP A 222 -3.75 -2.74 7.48
N SER A 223 -4.38 -2.66 6.32
CA SER A 223 -3.88 -3.27 5.07
C SER A 223 -3.41 -2.24 4.03
N ARG A 224 -3.34 -0.96 4.42
CA ARG A 224 -3.05 0.14 3.49
C ARG A 224 -1.64 0.02 2.94
N GLU A 225 -1.52 0.21 1.63
CA GLU A 225 -0.26 0.15 0.92
C GLU A 225 0.17 1.56 0.48
N TYR A 226 1.31 2.03 0.97
CA TYR A 226 1.82 3.38 0.67
C TYR A 226 2.86 3.43 -0.47
N GLY A 227 3.23 2.28 -1.05
CA GLY A 227 4.19 2.18 -2.14
C GLY A 227 3.73 2.92 -3.40
N ILE A 228 2.45 2.77 -3.76
CA ILE A 228 1.83 3.49 -4.88
C ILE A 228 1.91 5.01 -4.68
N GLY A 229 1.54 5.50 -3.49
CA GLY A 229 1.64 6.93 -3.17
C GLY A 229 3.07 7.47 -3.29
N ALA A 230 4.07 6.69 -2.88
CA ALA A 230 5.47 7.04 -3.02
C ALA A 230 5.90 7.11 -4.50
N GLN A 231 5.51 6.14 -5.33
CA GLN A 231 5.82 6.17 -6.76
C GLN A 231 5.13 7.35 -7.46
N ILE A 232 3.89 7.69 -7.10
CA ILE A 232 3.16 8.84 -7.65
C ILE A 232 3.92 10.13 -7.36
N LEU A 233 4.32 10.35 -6.10
CA LEU A 233 5.11 11.53 -5.72
C LEU A 233 6.42 11.62 -6.49
N ARG A 234 7.11 10.49 -6.66
CA ARG A 234 8.36 10.42 -7.41
C ARG A 234 8.17 10.75 -8.89
N ASP A 235 7.11 10.22 -9.53
CA ASP A 235 6.76 10.49 -10.93
C ASP A 235 6.38 11.97 -11.15
N LEU A 236 5.74 12.60 -10.17
CA LEU A 236 5.47 14.05 -10.17
C LEU A 236 6.73 14.91 -9.96
N GLY A 237 7.89 14.30 -9.66
CA GLY A 237 9.16 14.99 -9.47
C GLY A 237 9.48 15.39 -8.03
N VAL A 238 8.67 14.98 -7.04
CA VAL A 238 8.96 15.25 -5.62
C VAL A 238 10.22 14.49 -5.20
N ARG A 239 11.09 15.17 -4.44
CA ARG A 239 12.32 14.63 -3.86
C ARG A 239 12.36 14.81 -2.36
N SER A 240 11.99 16.00 -1.86
CA SER A 240 11.81 16.25 -0.44
C SER A 240 10.48 16.93 -0.14
N MET A 241 9.92 16.66 1.04
CA MET A 241 8.58 17.12 1.38
C MET A 241 8.38 17.50 2.86
N LYS A 242 7.50 18.47 3.09
CA LYS A 242 6.82 18.71 4.35
C LYS A 242 5.52 17.91 4.34
N LEU A 243 5.44 16.86 5.14
CA LEU A 243 4.37 15.88 5.07
C LEU A 243 3.24 16.19 6.06
N MET A 244 2.04 16.37 5.55
CA MET A 244 0.83 16.61 6.33
C MET A 244 0.26 15.29 6.90
N THR A 245 0.69 14.91 8.11
CA THR A 245 0.29 13.67 8.78
C THR A 245 0.33 13.80 10.31
N ASN A 246 -0.63 13.14 10.97
CA ASN A 246 -0.62 12.95 12.42
C ASN A 246 -0.07 11.57 12.80
N ASN A 247 0.17 10.69 11.84
CA ASN A 247 0.73 9.36 12.09
C ASN A 247 2.21 9.35 11.71
N PRO A 248 3.13 9.24 12.69
CA PRO A 248 4.57 9.18 12.45
C PRO A 248 5.03 7.83 11.86
N ALA A 249 4.31 6.74 12.16
CA ALA A 249 4.64 5.40 11.67
C ALA A 249 4.31 5.20 10.18
N LYS A 250 3.43 6.03 9.60
CA LYS A 250 2.96 5.90 8.19
C LYS A 250 4.07 5.86 7.13
N TYR A 251 5.29 6.32 7.42
CA TYR A 251 6.30 6.56 6.38
C TYR A 251 7.70 5.99 6.66
N VAL A 252 7.79 4.93 7.48
CA VAL A 252 8.97 4.06 7.51
C VAL A 252 9.09 3.41 6.12
N GLY A 253 10.03 3.87 5.29
CA GLY A 253 10.32 3.28 3.97
C GLY A 253 10.34 4.25 2.78
N LEU A 254 9.92 5.51 2.92
CA LEU A 254 9.97 6.49 1.81
C LEU A 254 11.39 6.77 1.28
N LYS A 255 12.40 6.65 2.14
CA LYS A 255 13.83 6.75 1.73
C LYS A 255 14.16 5.77 0.59
N GLY A 256 13.52 4.60 0.56
CA GLY A 256 13.69 3.62 -0.50
C GLY A 256 13.22 4.10 -1.88
N TYR A 257 12.28 5.05 -1.93
CA TYR A 257 11.73 5.60 -3.17
C TYR A 257 12.45 6.89 -3.61
N GLY A 258 13.58 7.24 -2.97
CA GLY A 258 14.29 8.49 -3.24
C GLY A 258 13.51 9.73 -2.76
N LEU A 259 12.67 9.56 -1.74
CA LEU A 259 11.87 10.62 -1.12
C LEU A 259 12.35 10.87 0.31
N SER A 260 12.55 12.13 0.67
CA SER A 260 12.89 12.56 2.03
C SER A 260 11.77 13.38 2.67
N ILE A 261 11.49 13.12 3.94
CA ILE A 261 10.61 13.97 4.74
C ILE A 261 11.51 14.96 5.48
N VAL A 262 11.39 16.24 5.17
CA VAL A 262 12.17 17.33 5.80
C VAL A 262 11.43 17.98 6.96
N GLY A 263 10.12 17.75 7.06
CA GLY A 263 9.31 18.20 8.18
C GLY A 263 7.95 17.53 8.22
N ARG A 264 7.34 17.50 9.41
CA ARG A 264 5.94 17.09 9.59
C ARG A 264 5.09 18.31 9.82
N VAL A 265 3.91 18.34 9.21
CA VAL A 265 2.90 19.38 9.42
C VAL A 265 1.65 18.71 9.99
N PRO A 266 1.28 18.94 11.26
CA PRO A 266 0.10 18.31 11.84
C PRO A 266 -1.19 18.85 11.23
N LEU A 267 -2.20 18.00 11.13
CA LEU A 267 -3.57 18.35 10.75
C LEU A 267 -4.48 18.19 11.96
N VAL A 268 -4.60 19.25 12.76
CA VAL A 268 -5.48 19.27 13.94
C VAL A 268 -6.85 19.73 13.50
N THR A 269 -7.82 18.82 13.54
CA THR A 269 -9.24 19.10 13.26
C THR A 269 -10.00 19.32 14.57
N PRO A 270 -11.17 19.98 14.54
CA PRO A 270 -12.01 20.12 15.73
C PRO A 270 -12.40 18.76 16.33
N ILE A 271 -12.37 18.66 17.66
CA ILE A 271 -12.91 17.51 18.39
C ILE A 271 -14.39 17.79 18.65
N THR A 272 -15.25 16.86 18.24
CA THR A 272 -16.69 16.88 18.49
C THR A 272 -17.07 15.67 19.36
N THR A 273 -18.29 15.67 19.89
CA THR A 273 -18.85 14.54 20.65
C THR A 273 -18.83 13.24 19.84
N GLU A 274 -19.02 13.31 18.52
CA GLU A 274 -19.11 12.17 17.62
C GLU A 274 -17.73 11.60 17.24
N ASN A 275 -16.70 12.45 17.16
CA ASN A 275 -15.36 12.02 16.72
C ASN A 275 -14.37 11.77 17.87
N GLN A 276 -14.69 12.21 19.10
CA GLN A 276 -13.77 12.15 20.24
C GLN A 276 -13.23 10.74 20.47
N ARG A 277 -14.11 9.74 20.55
CA ARG A 277 -13.74 8.34 20.78
C ARG A 277 -12.80 7.82 19.69
N TYR A 278 -13.11 8.13 18.44
CA TYR A 278 -12.31 7.73 17.28
C TYR A 278 -10.90 8.36 17.29
N LEU A 279 -10.80 9.64 17.60
CA LEU A 279 -9.51 10.35 17.70
C LEU A 279 -8.67 9.85 18.88
N GLU A 280 -9.31 9.53 20.00
CA GLU A 280 -8.67 8.96 21.19
C GLU A 280 -8.10 7.57 20.91
N THR A 281 -8.85 6.69 20.23
CA THR A 281 -8.36 5.38 19.79
C THR A 281 -7.15 5.51 18.86
N LYS A 282 -7.18 6.47 17.92
CA LYS A 282 -6.02 6.74 17.05
C LYS A 282 -4.78 7.17 17.84
N ARG A 283 -4.97 7.99 18.87
CA ARG A 283 -3.88 8.48 19.75
C ARG A 283 -3.26 7.34 20.55
N THR A 284 -4.10 6.62 21.29
CA THR A 284 -3.67 5.63 22.29
C THR A 284 -3.21 4.32 21.67
N LYS A 285 -3.92 3.83 20.65
CA LYS A 285 -3.67 2.49 20.07
C LYS A 285 -2.92 2.52 18.73
N MET A 286 -2.81 3.66 18.06
CA MET A 286 -2.29 3.74 16.68
C MET A 286 -1.16 4.77 16.49
N GLY A 287 -0.66 5.31 17.60
CA GLY A 287 0.53 6.17 17.63
C GLY A 287 0.33 7.54 16.96
N HIS A 288 -0.91 8.02 16.81
CA HIS A 288 -1.15 9.35 16.27
C HIS A 288 -0.71 10.44 17.26
N VAL A 289 0.07 11.40 16.76
CA VAL A 289 0.55 12.58 17.51
C VAL A 289 -0.06 13.83 16.89
N TYR A 290 -0.69 14.65 17.75
CA TYR A 290 -1.41 15.87 17.32
C TYR A 290 -0.67 17.16 17.71
N SER A 291 0.42 17.06 18.48
CA SER A 291 1.35 18.16 18.78
C SER A 291 2.58 18.12 17.87
N ASN A 292 3.25 19.28 17.74
CA ASN A 292 4.58 19.38 17.14
C ASN A 292 5.63 18.68 18.02
#